data_AF-A0A1E4RNF0-F1
#
_entry.id   AF-A0A1E4RNF0-F1
#
_cell.length_a   1.000
_cell.length_b   1.000
_cell.length_c   1.000
_cell.angle_alpha   90.00
_cell.angle_beta   90.00
_cell.angle_gamma   90.00
#
_symmetry.space_group_name_H-M   'P 1'
#
loop_
_entity.id
_entity.type
_entity.pdbx_description
1 polymer ?
#
loop_
_entity_poly.entity_id
_entity_poly.type
_entity_poly.pdbx_seq_one_letter_code
_entity_poly.pdbx_strand_id
1 'polypeptide(L)' 'MALQTPKQRQANTKFAKKNLNKQGKPREKEEEVEFPVSKTWLFVLLFLVCGGAVLELLRIIF' A
#
# COMPACT_ATOMS: atom_id res chain seq x y z
N MET A 1 18.23 -18.70 -25.08
CA MET A 1 18.92 -17.52 -24.54
C MET A 1 20.21 -17.31 -25.33
N ALA A 2 20.40 -16.16 -25.96
CA ALA A 2 21.62 -15.90 -26.72
C ALA A 2 22.82 -15.74 -25.77
N LEU A 3 23.94 -16.39 -26.08
CA LEU A 3 25.18 -16.27 -25.31
C LEU A 3 25.81 -14.91 -25.61
N GLN A 4 25.96 -14.05 -24.60
CA GLN A 4 26.59 -12.75 -24.78
C GLN A 4 28.10 -12.88 -24.96
N THR A 5 28.64 -12.19 -25.96
CA THR A 5 30.09 -12.12 -26.16
C THR A 5 30.77 -11.30 -25.05
N PRO A 6 32.07 -11.52 -24.76
CA PRO A 6 32.80 -10.73 -23.78
C PRO A 6 32.72 -9.22 -24.05
N LYS A 7 32.73 -8.82 -25.33
CA LYS A 7 32.58 -7.43 -25.77
C LYS A 7 31.20 -6.86 -25.44
N GLN A 8 30.14 -7.64 -25.60
CA GLN A 8 28.78 -7.24 -25.22
C GLN A 8 28.64 -7.09 -23.70
N ARG A 9 29.22 -7.99 -22.90
CA ARG A 9 29.26 -7.84 -21.43
C ARG A 9 29.94 -6.54 -21.02
N GLN A 10 31.08 -6.21 -21.61
CA GLN A 10 31.78 -4.95 -21.32
C GLN A 10 30.99 -3.71 -21.75
N ALA A 11 30.28 -3.76 -22.88
CA ALA A 11 29.42 -2.66 -23.32
C ALA A 11 28.23 -2.46 -22.36
N ASN A 12 27.60 -3.56 -21.92
CA ASN A 12 26.49 -3.53 -20.98
C ASN A 12 26.91 -2.94 -19.62
N THR A 13 28.09 -3.30 -19.10
CA THR A 13 28.58 -2.72 -17.84
C THR A 13 28.91 -1.24 -17.96
N LYS A 14 29.47 -0.79 -19.10
CA LYS A 14 29.69 0.64 -19.37
C LYS A 14 28.38 1.42 -19.46
N PHE A 15 27.38 0.86 -20.16
CA PHE A 15 26.06 1.47 -20.26
C PHE A 15 25.36 1.54 -18.90
N ALA A 16 25.38 0.45 -18.11
CA ALA A 16 24.78 0.41 -16.79
C ALA A 16 25.40 1.48 -15.86
N LYS A 17 26.73 1.60 -15.84
CA LYS A 17 27.44 2.65 -15.07
C LYS A 17 27.01 4.06 -15.47
N LYS A 18 26.83 4.31 -16.77
CA LYS A 18 26.40 5.63 -17.28
C LYS A 18 24.93 5.95 -16.96
N ASN A 19 24.09 4.95 -16.77
CA ASN A 19 22.65 5.12 -16.56
C ASN A 19 22.22 4.96 -15.09
N LEU A 20 23.10 4.51 -14.18
CA LEU A 20 22.79 4.43 -12.74
C LEU A 20 22.25 5.76 -12.19
N ASN A 21 22.90 6.88 -12.51
CA ASN A 21 22.50 8.21 -12.02
C ASN A 21 21.25 8.77 -12.72
N LYS A 22 20.76 8.12 -13.78
CA LYS A 22 19.59 8.56 -14.56
C LYS A 22 18.28 7.89 -14.16
N GLN A 23 18.34 6.85 -13.32
CA GLN A 23 17.17 6.07 -12.93
C GLN A 23 16.29 6.76 -11.86
N GLY A 24 16.71 7.93 -11.37
CA GLY A 24 16.01 8.64 -10.29
C GLY A 24 16.17 7.92 -8.94
N LYS A 25 15.56 8.50 -7.90
CA LYS A 25 15.49 7.85 -6.59
C LYS A 25 14.38 6.79 -6.63
N PRO A 26 14.62 5.55 -6.14
CA PRO A 26 13.52 4.61 -5.93
C PRO A 26 12.50 5.27 -4.99
N ARG A 27 11.23 5.20 -5.35
CA ARG A 27 10.15 5.64 -4.46
C ARG A 27 10.04 4.62 -3.35
N GLU A 28 10.04 5.09 -2.10
CA GLU A 28 9.64 4.25 -0.98
C GLU A 28 8.21 3.78 -1.25
N LYS A 29 8.04 2.46 -1.35
CA LYS A 29 6.70 1.88 -1.41
C LYS A 29 6.19 1.91 0.01
N GLU A 30 5.17 2.72 0.26
CA GLU A 30 4.41 2.60 1.51
C GLU A 30 3.87 1.18 1.56
N GLU A 31 4.14 0.48 2.66
CA GLU A 31 3.54 -0.82 2.91
C GLU A 31 2.05 -0.58 3.17
N GLU A 32 1.24 -0.77 2.13
CA GLU A 32 -0.21 -0.74 2.24
C GLU A 32 -0.64 -1.93 3.11
N VAL A 33 -0.85 -1.66 4.41
CA VAL A 33 -1.41 -2.64 5.34
C VAL A 33 -2.89 -2.80 4.98
N GLU A 34 -3.20 -3.89 4.29
CA GLU A 34 -4.59 -4.26 3.99
C GLU A 34 -5.28 -4.70 5.28
N PHE A 35 -6.31 -3.95 5.69
CA PHE A 35 -7.17 -4.33 6.80
C PHE A 35 -8.31 -5.23 6.28
N PRO A 36 -8.74 -6.23 7.06
CA PRO A 36 -9.82 -7.14 6.64
C PRO A 36 -11.18 -6.46 6.51
N VAL A 37 -11.34 -5.25 7.05
CA VAL A 37 -12.59 -4.48 7.03
C VAL A 37 -12.28 -3.03 6.68
N SER A 38 -13.05 -2.46 5.75
CA SER A 38 -12.94 -1.04 5.41
C SER A 38 -13.35 -0.15 6.59
N LYS A 39 -12.72 1.04 6.70
CA LYS A 39 -13.07 2.04 7.72
C LYS A 39 -14.56 2.39 7.71
N THR A 40 -15.20 2.44 6.54
CA THR A 40 -16.62 2.73 6.38
C THR A 40 -17.50 1.71 7.13
N TRP A 41 -17.20 0.42 6.97
CA TRP A 41 -17.93 -0.65 7.67
C TRP A 41 -17.72 -0.63 9.18
N LEU A 42 -16.50 -0.25 9.63
CA LEU A 42 -16.23 -0.04 11.05
C LEU A 42 -17.15 1.05 11.65
N PHE A 43 -17.29 2.18 10.96
CA PHE A 43 -18.17 3.27 11.41
C PHE A 43 -19.65 2.88 11.41
N VAL A 44 -20.10 2.11 10.42
CA VAL A 44 -21.49 1.62 10.37
C VAL A 44 -21.78 0.70 11.56
N LEU A 45 -20.88 -0.24 11.86
CA LEU A 45 -21.02 -1.13 13.01
C LEU A 45 -21.02 -0.36 14.33
N LEU A 46 -20.12 0.61 14.48
CA LEU A 46 -20.07 1.48 15.65
C LEU A 46 -21.38 2.25 15.83
N PHE A 47 -21.92 2.80 14.74
CA PHE A 47 -23.21 3.51 14.76
C PHE A 47 -24.37 2.60 15.16
N LEU A 48 -24.43 1.36 14.68
CA LEU A 48 -25.44 0.38 15.08
C LEU A 48 -25.40 0.08 16.57
N VAL A 49 -24.21 -0.15 17.12
CA VAL A 49 -24.02 -0.44 18.56
C VAL A 49 -24.36 0.78 19.41
N CYS A 50 -23.82 1.96 19.08
CA CYS A 50 -24.09 3.18 19.83
C CYS A 50 -25.54 3.65 19.69
N GLY A 51 -26.13 3.56 18.50
CA GLY A 51 -27.51 3.92 18.23
C GLY A 51 -28.48 3.05 19.03
N GLY A 52 -28.26 1.73 19.07
CA GLY A 52 -29.04 0.82 19.90
C GLY A 52 -28.97 1.18 21.39
N ALA A 53 -27.77 1.45 21.90
CA ALA A 53 -27.57 1.86 23.29
C ALA A 53 -28.29 3.18 23.63
N VAL A 54 -28.26 4.16 22.72
CA VAL A 54 -28.97 5.45 22.90
C VAL A 54 -30.49 5.24 22.92
N LEU A 55 -31.03 4.42 22.02
CA LEU A 55 -32.46 4.10 22.00
C LEU A 55 -32.89 3.37 23.28
N GLU A 56 -32.05 2.48 23.81
CA GLU A 56 -32.30 1.78 25.06
C GLU A 56 -32.30 2.74 26.26
N LEU A 57 -31.34 3.67 26.33
CA LEU A 57 -31.34 4.72 27.35
C LEU A 57 -32.58 5.62 27.28
N LEU A 58 -33.00 6.00 26.07
CA LEU A 58 -34.22 6.77 25.88
C LEU A 58 -35.46 6.02 26.38
N ARG A 59 -35.57 4.72 26.10
CA ARG A 59 -36.64 3.86 26.60
C ARG A 59 -36.66 3.72 28.13
N ILE A 60 -35.51 3.77 28.78
CA ILE A 60 -35.42 3.69 30.25
C ILE A 60 -35.90 5.01 30.89
N ILE A 61 -35.64 6.13 30.23
CA ILE A 61 -35.89 7.47 30.78
C ILE A 61 -37.31 7.99 30.46
N PHE A 62 -37.85 7.67 29.28
CA PHE A 62 -39.18 8.09 28.80
C PHE A 62 -40.15 6.91 28.70
#